data_AF-A0A830CH75-F1
#
_entry.id   AF-A0A830CH75-F1
#
_cell.length_a   1.000
_cell.length_b   1.000
_cell.length_c   1.000
_cell.angle_alpha   90.00
_cell.angle_beta   90.00
_cell.angle_gamma   90.00
#
_symmetry.space_group_name_H-M   'P 1'
#
loop_
_entity.id
_entity.type
_entity.pdbx_description
1 polymer ?
#
loop_
_entity_poly.entity_id
_entity_poly.type
_entity_poly.pdbx_seq_one_letter_code
_entity_poly.pdbx_strand_id
1 'polypeptide(L)'
;MAVANTYCPDSRGAIIWRDYCMLKYSDLDFLGQIDTKNGFNMESGDGVDFNFTIAVRSLMNGLYFIAMQRPMLFASETVRKVDGNKTLYGMVQCTRDLSPNDCRTCLESATDGLSDRKVGARFVYGSCNLRFEIYPFLNN
;
A
#
# COMPACT_ATOMS: atom_id res chain seq x y z
N MET A 1 11.51 -19.75 2.14
CA MET A 1 11.10 -20.15 3.50
C MET A 1 12.10 -19.76 4.60
N ALA A 2 13.42 -19.68 4.34
CA ALA A 2 14.42 -19.35 5.37
C ALA A 2 14.18 -18.02 6.14
N VAL A 3 13.72 -16.97 5.45
CA VAL A 3 13.44 -15.66 6.07
C VAL A 3 12.30 -15.73 7.08
N ALA A 4 11.22 -16.44 6.75
CA ALA A 4 10.07 -16.57 7.65
C ALA A 4 10.43 -17.31 8.94
N ASN A 5 11.18 -18.40 8.84
CA ASN A 5 11.60 -19.18 10.01
C ASN A 5 12.51 -18.41 10.97
N THR A 6 13.17 -17.35 10.49
CA THR A 6 14.05 -16.49 11.33
C THR A 6 13.23 -15.52 12.18
N TYR A 7 12.17 -14.92 11.64
CA TYR A 7 11.38 -13.90 12.33
C TYR A 7 10.12 -14.46 13.02
N CYS A 8 9.59 -15.58 12.53
CA CYS A 8 8.38 -16.23 13.03
C CYS A 8 8.63 -17.74 13.19
N PRO A 9 9.52 -18.17 14.11
CA PRO A 9 9.80 -19.58 14.33
C PRO A 9 8.53 -20.31 14.78
N ASP A 10 8.35 -21.55 14.31
CA ASP A 10 7.25 -22.47 14.66
C ASP A 10 5.83 -21.90 14.50
N SER A 11 5.69 -20.81 13.74
CA SER A 11 4.42 -20.12 13.54
C SER A 11 3.63 -20.77 12.40
N ARG A 12 2.35 -21.04 12.62
CA ARG A 12 1.44 -21.65 11.62
C ARG A 12 1.05 -20.71 10.47
N GLY A 13 1.27 -19.41 10.67
CA GLY A 13 1.17 -18.40 9.62
C GLY A 13 2.03 -17.19 9.96
N ALA A 14 2.42 -16.45 8.92
CA ALA A 14 3.10 -15.16 9.05
C ALA A 14 2.87 -14.31 7.81
N ILE A 15 2.99 -13.00 8.01
CA ILE A 15 3.06 -12.03 6.92
C ILE A 15 4.32 -11.18 7.11
N ILE A 16 5.14 -11.08 6.07
CA ILE A 16 6.38 -10.31 6.07
C ILE A 16 6.33 -9.32 4.93
N TRP A 17 6.35 -8.04 5.25
CA TRP A 17 6.45 -6.95 4.29
C TRP A 17 7.88 -6.43 4.24
N ARG A 18 8.48 -6.49 3.05
CA ARG A 18 9.71 -5.77 2.69
C ARG A 18 9.35 -4.64 1.72
N ASP A 19 10.30 -3.78 1.40
CA ASP A 19 10.04 -2.63 0.52
C ASP A 19 9.51 -3.01 -0.85
N TYR A 20 10.00 -4.12 -1.41
CA TYR A 20 9.63 -4.57 -2.76
C TYR A 20 8.84 -5.88 -2.81
N CYS A 21 8.67 -6.56 -1.67
CA CYS A 21 8.07 -7.89 -1.65
C CYS A 21 7.23 -8.11 -0.39
N MET A 22 6.21 -8.95 -0.53
CA MET A 22 5.43 -9.48 0.59
C MET A 22 5.46 -10.99 0.54
N LEU A 23 5.59 -11.63 1.71
CA LEU A 23 5.46 -13.07 1.89
C LEU A 23 4.33 -13.32 2.88
N LYS A 24 3.36 -14.17 2.51
CA LYS A 24 2.27 -14.61 3.40
C LYS A 24 2.14 -16.13 3.31
N TYR A 25 2.04 -16.78 4.46
CA TYR A 25 1.64 -18.19 4.57
C TYR A 25 0.76 -18.36 5.80
N SER A 26 -0.11 -19.36 5.77
CA SER A 26 -1.05 -19.70 6.85
C SER A 26 -1.55 -21.13 6.64
N ASP A 27 -1.98 -21.78 7.71
CA ASP A 27 -2.75 -23.03 7.69
C ASP A 27 -4.26 -22.80 7.49
N LEU A 28 -4.72 -21.55 7.63
CA LEU A 28 -6.06 -21.11 7.29
C LEU A 28 -6.16 -20.75 5.80
N ASP A 29 -7.33 -20.96 5.19
CA ASP A 29 -7.57 -20.50 3.83
C ASP A 29 -7.69 -18.97 3.78
N PHE A 30 -6.91 -18.34 2.90
CA PHE A 30 -6.85 -16.89 2.72
C PHE A 30 -6.84 -16.46 1.25
N LEU A 31 -6.81 -17.41 0.31
CA LEU A 31 -6.69 -17.07 -1.11
C LEU A 31 -8.01 -16.48 -1.61
N GLY A 32 -7.92 -15.34 -2.30
CA GLY A 32 -9.07 -14.59 -2.80
C GLY A 32 -9.86 -13.88 -1.71
N GLN A 33 -9.36 -13.83 -0.47
CA GLN A 33 -10.03 -13.19 0.66
C GLN A 33 -9.35 -11.89 1.05
N ILE A 34 -10.15 -10.85 1.31
CA ILE A 34 -9.65 -9.57 1.79
C ILE A 34 -9.14 -9.72 3.23
N ASP A 35 -7.90 -9.31 3.46
CA ASP A 35 -7.29 -9.24 4.79
C ASP A 35 -6.83 -7.81 5.08
N THR A 36 -7.73 -6.98 5.60
CA THR A 36 -7.44 -5.64 6.14
C THR A 36 -7.19 -5.63 7.65
N LYS A 37 -7.25 -6.79 8.30
CA LYS A 37 -7.07 -6.90 9.76
C LYS A 37 -5.61 -7.12 10.14
N ASN A 38 -4.87 -7.85 9.31
CA ASN A 38 -3.45 -8.10 9.55
C ASN A 38 -2.61 -7.07 8.79
N GLY A 39 -2.17 -6.04 9.49
CA GLY A 39 -1.43 -4.96 8.87
C GLY A 39 -1.02 -3.89 9.86
N PHE A 40 -0.35 -2.87 9.34
CA PHE A 40 0.04 -1.69 10.08
C PHE A 40 0.28 -0.53 9.11
N ASN A 41 0.31 0.68 9.66
CA ASN A 41 0.69 1.87 8.94
C ASN A 41 1.97 2.47 9.52
N MET A 42 2.74 3.07 8.63
CA MET A 42 3.88 3.92 8.97
C MET A 42 3.64 5.26 8.32
N GLU A 43 3.70 6.32 9.11
CA GLU A 43 3.52 7.68 8.63
C GLU A 43 4.78 8.49 8.94
N SER A 44 5.12 9.42 8.07
CA SER A 44 6.29 10.27 8.24
C SER A 44 5.92 11.75 8.11
N GLY A 45 6.50 12.52 9.03
CA GLY A 45 6.51 13.98 9.06
C GLY A 45 5.15 14.64 9.21
N ASP A 46 5.18 15.86 9.73
CA ASP A 46 4.09 16.81 9.64
C ASP A 46 4.63 18.03 8.87
N GLY A 47 3.78 18.75 8.15
CA GLY A 47 4.20 19.99 7.47
C GLY A 47 3.79 20.14 6.01
N VAL A 48 2.75 19.43 5.58
CA VAL A 48 2.07 19.71 4.31
C VAL A 48 0.70 20.32 4.55
N ASP A 49 0.23 21.10 3.58
CA ASP A 49 -1.11 21.68 3.60
C ASP A 49 -2.18 20.57 3.49
N PHE A 50 -3.40 20.85 3.95
CA PHE A 50 -4.56 19.99 3.69
C PHE A 50 -4.77 19.70 2.19
N ASN A 51 -4.44 20.66 1.31
CA ASN A 51 -4.45 20.47 -0.13
C ASN A 51 -3.51 19.35 -0.61
N PHE A 52 -2.40 19.09 0.10
CA PHE A 52 -1.55 17.96 -0.19
C PHE A 52 -2.28 16.64 0.08
N THR A 53 -3.01 16.53 1.19
CA THR A 53 -3.83 15.35 1.48
C THR A 53 -4.87 15.09 0.39
N ILE A 54 -5.50 16.15 -0.13
CA ILE A 54 -6.45 16.03 -1.26
C ILE A 54 -5.73 15.45 -2.49
N ALA A 55 -4.54 15.96 -2.81
CA ALA A 55 -3.74 15.45 -3.93
C ALA A 55 -3.33 13.98 -3.72
N VAL A 56 -2.97 13.58 -2.50
CA VAL A 56 -2.70 12.18 -2.14
C VAL A 56 -3.93 11.31 -2.38
N ARG A 57 -5.10 11.67 -1.83
CA ARG A 57 -6.34 10.89 -2.02
C ARG A 57 -6.73 10.80 -3.50
N SER A 58 -6.57 11.88 -4.25
CA SER A 58 -6.83 11.91 -5.70
C SER A 58 -5.89 10.97 -6.47
N LEU A 59 -4.59 11.01 -6.16
CA LEU A 59 -3.58 10.12 -6.74
C LEU A 59 -3.91 8.66 -6.42
N MET A 60 -4.20 8.33 -5.17
CA MET A 60 -4.52 6.95 -4.75
C MET A 60 -5.75 6.43 -5.48
N ASN A 61 -6.83 7.21 -5.53
CA ASN A 61 -8.02 6.82 -6.29
C ASN A 61 -7.70 6.53 -7.76
N GLY A 62 -6.90 7.37 -8.42
CA GLY A 62 -6.44 7.13 -9.79
C GLY A 62 -5.65 5.83 -9.93
N LEU A 63 -4.72 5.58 -9.01
CA LEU A 63 -3.91 4.37 -8.98
C LEU A 63 -4.76 3.10 -8.80
N TYR A 64 -5.87 3.15 -8.06
CA TYR A 64 -6.78 2.01 -7.90
C TYR A 64 -7.34 1.57 -9.26
N PHE A 65 -7.88 2.53 -10.02
CA PHE A 65 -8.41 2.28 -11.36
C PHE A 65 -7.37 1.63 -12.28
N ILE A 66 -6.11 2.09 -12.21
CA ILE A 66 -5.02 1.55 -13.03
C ILE A 66 -4.64 0.15 -12.57
N ALA A 67 -4.46 -0.07 -11.26
CA ALA A 67 -4.03 -1.35 -10.71
C ALA A 67 -5.00 -2.48 -11.03
N MET A 68 -6.31 -2.26 -10.84
CA MET A 68 -7.36 -3.25 -11.11
C MET A 68 -7.43 -3.72 -12.57
N GLN A 69 -6.93 -2.91 -13.51
CA GLN A 69 -6.91 -3.26 -14.94
C GLN A 69 -5.64 -4.02 -15.34
N ARG A 70 -4.69 -4.19 -14.42
CA ARG A 70 -3.40 -4.82 -14.69
C ARG A 70 -3.35 -6.21 -14.05
N PRO A 71 -2.80 -7.23 -14.75
CA PRO A 71 -2.65 -8.58 -14.19
C PRO A 71 -1.82 -8.68 -12.90
N MET A 72 -0.98 -7.66 -12.65
CA MET A 72 -0.15 -7.57 -11.45
C MET A 72 -0.84 -6.89 -10.27
N LEU A 73 -2.04 -6.32 -10.47
CA LEU A 73 -2.75 -5.50 -9.49
C LEU A 73 -1.85 -4.43 -8.84
N PHE A 74 -0.99 -3.82 -9.65
CA PHE A 74 0.02 -2.86 -9.24
C PHE A 74 -0.02 -1.63 -10.13
N ALA A 75 0.06 -0.46 -9.52
CA ALA A 75 0.24 0.80 -10.22
C ALA A 75 1.11 1.75 -9.39
N SER A 76 1.83 2.61 -10.09
CA SER A 76 2.62 3.68 -9.49
C SER A 76 2.63 4.88 -10.41
N GLU A 77 2.69 6.08 -9.83
CA GLU A 77 2.68 7.32 -10.57
C GLU A 77 3.39 8.44 -9.79
N THR A 78 3.76 9.49 -10.50
CA THR A 78 4.47 10.65 -9.95
C THR A 78 3.76 11.94 -10.35
N VAL A 79 3.34 12.71 -9.35
CA VAL A 79 2.68 14.01 -9.54
C VAL A 79 3.64 15.11 -9.11
N ARG A 80 3.96 16.02 -10.03
CA ARG A 80 4.87 17.15 -9.75
C ARG A 80 4.07 18.40 -9.36
N LYS A 81 4.73 19.35 -8.70
CA LYS A 81 4.18 20.66 -8.32
C LYS A 81 2.95 20.56 -7.41
N VAL A 82 2.97 19.62 -6.48
CA VAL A 82 1.96 19.51 -5.41
C VAL A 82 2.38 20.41 -4.25
N ASP A 83 1.43 21.13 -3.65
CA ASP A 83 1.66 21.95 -2.44
C ASP A 83 2.91 22.86 -2.56
N GLY A 84 2.87 23.73 -3.58
CA GLY A 84 3.98 24.56 -4.02
C GLY A 84 4.81 23.87 -5.10
N ASN A 85 5.88 23.17 -4.70
CA ASN A 85 6.83 22.55 -5.64
C ASN A 85 7.25 21.13 -5.25
N LYS A 86 6.47 20.46 -4.38
CA LYS A 86 6.78 19.08 -3.99
C LYS A 86 6.45 18.12 -5.12
N THR A 87 7.17 17.01 -5.19
CA THR A 87 6.86 15.90 -6.09
C THR A 87 6.33 14.76 -5.24
N LEU A 88 5.12 14.33 -5.52
CA LEU A 88 4.43 13.24 -4.86
C LEU A 88 4.63 11.96 -5.66
N TYR A 89 5.20 10.94 -5.03
CA TYR A 89 5.35 9.59 -5.57
C TYR A 89 4.32 8.70 -4.89
N GLY A 90 3.54 7.94 -5.66
CA GLY A 90 2.53 7.03 -5.13
C GLY A 90 2.61 5.65 -5.76
N MET A 91 2.28 4.63 -4.99
CA MET A 91 2.04 3.27 -5.47
C MET A 91 0.90 2.59 -4.74
N VAL A 92 0.29 1.62 -5.40
CA VAL A 92 -0.66 0.68 -4.83
C VAL A 92 -0.37 -0.71 -5.36
N GLN A 93 -0.58 -1.72 -4.53
CA GLN A 93 -0.43 -3.13 -4.89
C GLN A 93 -1.48 -3.96 -4.15
N CYS A 94 -2.09 -4.93 -4.83
CA CYS A 94 -2.85 -5.99 -4.18
C CYS A 94 -2.17 -7.35 -4.40
N THR A 95 -2.48 -8.30 -3.53
CA THR A 95 -2.12 -9.70 -3.79
C THR A 95 -2.93 -10.22 -4.99
N ARG A 96 -2.27 -11.03 -5.83
CA ARG A 96 -2.80 -11.38 -7.17
C ARG A 96 -3.95 -12.39 -7.16
N ASP A 97 -4.24 -12.94 -6.00
CA ASP A 97 -5.36 -13.83 -5.74
C ASP A 97 -6.69 -13.09 -5.57
N LEU A 98 -6.66 -11.77 -5.31
CA LEU A 98 -7.88 -10.97 -5.17
C LEU A 98 -8.56 -10.68 -6.52
N SER A 99 -9.89 -10.55 -6.47
CA SER A 99 -10.64 -9.92 -7.56
C SER A 99 -10.32 -8.41 -7.65
N PRO A 100 -10.54 -7.76 -8.81
CA PRO A 100 -10.37 -6.31 -8.94
C PRO A 100 -11.20 -5.51 -7.91
N ASN A 101 -12.43 -5.93 -7.63
CA ASN A 101 -13.30 -5.26 -6.67
C ASN A 101 -12.78 -5.41 -5.24
N ASP A 102 -12.32 -6.61 -4.86
CA ASP A 102 -11.75 -6.85 -3.54
C ASP A 102 -10.44 -6.08 -3.34
N CYS A 103 -9.64 -5.97 -4.40
CA CYS A 103 -8.45 -5.13 -4.41
C CYS A 103 -8.79 -3.66 -4.14
N ARG A 104 -9.82 -3.12 -4.80
CA ARG A 104 -10.32 -1.77 -4.53
C ARG A 104 -10.75 -1.62 -3.07
N THR A 105 -11.57 -2.52 -2.55
CA THR A 105 -12.07 -2.44 -1.17
C THR A 105 -10.93 -2.45 -0.15
N CYS A 106 -9.90 -3.28 -0.37
CA CYS A 106 -8.71 -3.30 0.49
C CYS A 106 -7.96 -1.96 0.45
N LEU A 107 -7.76 -1.39 -0.74
CA LEU A 107 -7.05 -0.12 -0.92
C LEU A 107 -7.85 1.08 -0.40
N GLU A 108 -9.17 1.11 -0.60
CA GLU A 108 -10.06 2.14 -0.03
C GLU A 108 -9.96 2.14 1.51
N SER A 109 -9.97 0.96 2.13
CA SER A 109 -9.77 0.83 3.59
C SER A 109 -8.42 1.43 4.04
N ALA A 110 -7.36 1.28 3.24
CA ALA A 110 -6.04 1.85 3.54
C ALA A 110 -6.03 3.38 3.40
N THR A 111 -6.74 3.93 2.41
CA THR A 111 -6.86 5.38 2.22
C THR A 111 -7.72 6.05 3.29
N ASP A 112 -8.77 5.38 3.78
CA ASP A 112 -9.62 5.88 4.87
C ASP A 112 -8.85 6.00 6.18
N GLY A 113 -7.82 5.17 6.37
CA GLY A 113 -6.91 5.23 7.51
C GLY A 113 -5.86 6.35 7.44
N LEU A 114 -5.72 7.06 6.31
CA LEU A 114 -4.70 8.09 6.14
C LEU A 114 -4.95 9.29 7.06
N SER A 115 -3.96 9.58 7.92
CA SER A 115 -3.94 10.83 8.67
C SER A 115 -3.77 12.03 7.72
N ASP A 116 -4.44 13.13 8.05
CA ASP A 116 -4.26 14.37 7.32
C ASP A 116 -2.86 14.95 7.55
N ARG A 117 -2.33 15.64 6.52
CA ARG A 117 -1.12 16.47 6.58
C ARG A 117 0.20 15.73 6.80
N LYS A 118 0.24 14.43 6.48
CA LYS A 118 1.47 13.63 6.44
C LYS A 118 2.22 13.80 5.12
N VAL A 119 3.54 13.88 5.18
CA VAL A 119 4.39 14.03 3.98
C VAL A 119 4.69 12.70 3.30
N GLY A 120 4.50 11.59 4.01
CA GLY A 120 4.58 10.24 3.48
C GLY A 120 3.83 9.27 4.36
N ALA A 121 3.30 8.21 3.76
CA ALA A 121 2.75 7.08 4.50
C ALA A 121 2.89 5.79 3.72
N ARG A 122 2.99 4.68 4.45
CA ARG A 122 2.87 3.33 3.94
C ARG A 122 1.86 2.57 4.78
N PHE A 123 0.79 2.12 4.14
CA PHE A 123 -0.20 1.24 4.72
C PHE A 123 0.01 -0.15 4.13
N VAL A 124 0.21 -1.13 4.99
CA VAL A 124 0.29 -2.53 4.58
C VAL A 124 -0.80 -3.32 5.26
N TYR A 125 -1.50 -4.10 4.46
CA TYR A 125 -2.46 -5.09 4.87
C TYR A 125 -2.05 -6.47 4.34
N GLY A 126 -2.75 -7.51 4.79
CA GLY A 126 -2.50 -8.88 4.39
C GLY A 126 -2.91 -9.19 2.96
N SER A 127 -3.56 -8.24 2.26
CA SER A 127 -3.92 -8.38 0.84
C SER A 127 -3.63 -7.13 -0.02
N CYS A 128 -3.17 -6.01 0.57
CA CYS A 128 -2.80 -4.83 -0.22
C CYS A 128 -1.76 -3.93 0.46
N ASN A 129 -1.15 -3.05 -0.34
CA ASN A 129 -0.11 -2.12 0.03
C ASN A 129 -0.39 -0.78 -0.64
N LEU A 130 -0.35 0.30 0.12
CA LEU A 130 -0.45 1.67 -0.35
C LEU A 130 0.76 2.42 0.18
N ARG A 131 1.47 3.15 -0.69
CA ARG A 131 2.58 4.00 -0.26
C ARG A 131 2.61 5.30 -1.02
N PHE A 132 2.81 6.40 -0.31
CA PHE A 132 3.22 7.66 -0.91
C PHE A 132 4.35 8.31 -0.13
N GLU A 133 5.17 9.07 -0.85
CA GLU A 133 6.29 9.81 -0.30
C GLU A 133 6.56 11.06 -1.15
N ILE A 134 7.33 12.01 -0.61
CA ILE A 134 7.86 13.15 -1.36
C ILE A 134 9.26 12.91 -1.97
N TYR A 135 9.75 11.67 -1.86
CA TYR A 135 11.02 11.22 -2.43
C TYR A 135 10.80 9.92 -3.22
N PRO A 136 11.63 9.61 -4.23
CA PRO A 136 11.50 8.36 -4.97
C PRO A 136 11.84 7.17 -4.08
N PHE A 137 11.00 6.13 -4.10
CA PHE A 137 11.22 4.89 -3.35
C PHE A 137 11.10 3.62 -4.22
N LEU A 138 10.59 3.76 -5.45
CA LEU A 138 10.65 2.73 -6.47
C LEU A 138 11.89 2.96 -7.33
N ASN A 139 12.63 1.89 -7.60
CA ASN A 139 13.68 1.92 -8.60
C ASN A 139 13.02 1.72 -9.97
N ASN A 140 13.04 2.75 -10.81
CA ASN A 140 12.76 2.63 -12.24
C ASN A 140 14.04 2.31 -13.00
#